data_AF-A0A7R9U1R5-F1
#
_entry.id   AF-A0A7R9U1R5-F1
#
_cell.length_a   1.000
_cell.length_b   1.000
_cell.length_c   1.000
_cell.angle_alpha   90.00
_cell.angle_beta   90.00
_cell.angle_gamma   90.00
#
_symmetry.space_group_name_H-M   'P 1'
#
loop_
_entity.id
_entity.type
_entity.pdbx_description
1 polymer ?
#
loop_
_entity_poly.entity_id
_entity_poly.type
_entity_poly.pdbx_seq_one_letter_code
_entity_poly.pdbx_strand_id
1 'polypeptide(L)'
;SDEPGTAACAGSGGAFRCENAGYEAALVSAARVGDGVCDCCDGTDEPKGMCGNTCDKELAERVAAATAELAVYADGLAARKGIIAASAAKVADWKATAAGSQEAVGAAEAWKAEAERRYELVEQREESGDVGEPEGPEAEEAPDECAEDDADEPTEETEVERAKRIAMQWGAKTGDDDEDGAAADCAGACSSGAIGADDWDDEAVAALAPLVRNASAAKPEEWSDEDDGPWEQPTVENPRFAELKRRTAADCAAAEEKLKALKAERKSAQDLLVRHFKGEYGADSELAALAGECLKGTVDAYEYELCPFDKAVQVERDHHSRRTNLGKWAGYETDANGIVSAMHFDGGVPCPNGVARKVDATLVCGATQAVLSVEEPNMCEYVARVSTPLACSEGGRAELEAFLAEHAADAS
;
A
#
# COMPACT_ATOMS: atom_id res chain seq x y z
N SER A 1 -5.53 -0.59 -72.95
CA SER A 1 -4.36 -0.93 -72.13
C SER A 1 -4.87 -1.19 -70.73
N ASP A 2 -5.63 -2.25 -70.46
CA ASP A 2 -5.42 -3.69 -70.77
C ASP A 2 -4.13 -4.21 -70.14
N GLU A 3 -4.17 -4.37 -68.81
CA GLU A 3 -3.88 -5.63 -68.08
C GLU A 3 -3.67 -5.31 -66.57
N PRO A 4 -4.71 -5.40 -65.71
CA PRO A 4 -4.52 -5.43 -64.27
C PRO A 4 -4.02 -6.83 -63.88
N GLY A 5 -2.73 -7.12 -64.10
CA GLY A 5 -2.21 -8.46 -63.80
C GLY A 5 -0.82 -8.82 -64.33
N THR A 6 -0.13 -7.94 -65.06
CA THR A 6 1.23 -8.23 -65.56
C THR A 6 2.26 -7.29 -64.95
N ALA A 7 3.42 -7.84 -64.55
CA ALA A 7 4.58 -7.20 -63.91
C ALA A 7 5.31 -6.13 -64.77
N ALA A 8 4.61 -5.45 -65.67
CA ALA A 8 5.19 -4.47 -66.59
C ALA A 8 5.67 -3.16 -65.91
N CYS A 9 5.44 -3.00 -64.60
CA CYS A 9 5.84 -1.83 -63.82
C CYS A 9 6.78 -2.17 -62.64
N ALA A 10 7.77 -3.05 -62.85
CA ALA A 10 8.79 -3.35 -61.84
C ALA A 10 9.70 -2.14 -61.48
N GLY A 11 9.61 -1.02 -62.21
CA GLY A 11 10.41 0.19 -61.98
C GLY A 11 9.77 1.27 -61.10
N SER A 12 8.50 1.11 -60.69
CA SER A 12 7.73 2.20 -60.05
C SER A 12 6.93 1.75 -58.83
N GLY A 13 7.49 0.89 -57.98
CA GLY A 13 6.93 0.56 -56.66
C GLY A 13 5.47 0.09 -56.66
N GLY A 14 5.00 -0.52 -57.75
CA GLY A 14 3.63 -1.00 -57.86
C GLY A 14 3.38 -2.20 -56.94
N ALA A 15 2.16 -2.33 -56.41
CA ALA A 15 1.71 -3.54 -55.73
C ALA A 15 0.90 -4.40 -56.70
N PHE A 16 1.10 -5.71 -56.68
CA PHE A 16 0.26 -6.69 -57.35
C PHE A 16 -0.79 -7.21 -56.37
N ARG A 17 -2.02 -7.39 -56.85
CA ARG A 17 -3.14 -7.84 -56.04
C ARG A 17 -3.42 -9.30 -56.32
N CYS A 18 -3.19 -10.15 -55.31
CA CYS A 18 -3.69 -11.51 -55.29
C CYS A 18 -5.21 -11.45 -55.05
N GLU A 19 -6.00 -12.08 -55.91
CA GLU A 19 -7.45 -12.16 -55.70
C GLU A 19 -7.81 -13.12 -54.58
N ASN A 20 -7.04 -14.22 -54.43
CA ASN A 20 -7.18 -15.22 -53.37
C ASN A 20 -8.64 -15.63 -53.18
N ALA A 21 -9.31 -16.05 -54.25
CA ALA A 21 -10.74 -16.34 -54.23
C ALA A 21 -11.13 -17.30 -53.09
N GLY A 22 -12.08 -16.87 -52.25
CA GLY A 22 -12.50 -17.61 -51.04
C GLY A 22 -11.67 -17.33 -49.79
N TYR A 23 -10.61 -16.54 -49.89
CA TYR A 23 -9.77 -16.07 -48.78
C TYR A 23 -9.56 -14.54 -48.85
N GLU A 24 -8.61 -14.00 -48.08
CA GLU A 24 -8.31 -12.57 -48.04
C GLU A 24 -7.43 -12.15 -49.22
N ALA A 25 -7.86 -11.13 -49.98
CA ALA A 25 -7.08 -10.54 -51.05
C ALA A 25 -5.80 -9.88 -50.50
N ALA A 26 -4.65 -10.27 -51.04
CA ALA A 26 -3.35 -9.77 -50.59
C ALA A 26 -2.72 -8.79 -51.59
N LEU A 27 -1.90 -7.87 -51.07
CA LEU A 27 -1.05 -7.02 -51.89
C LEU A 27 0.40 -7.45 -51.72
N VAL A 28 1.02 -7.85 -52.82
CA VAL A 28 2.44 -8.21 -52.86
C VAL A 28 3.21 -7.14 -53.64
N SER A 29 4.48 -6.95 -53.30
CA SER A 29 5.34 -6.03 -54.06
C SER A 29 5.48 -6.51 -55.50
N ALA A 30 5.48 -5.61 -56.50
CA ALA A 30 5.77 -6.00 -57.88
C ALA A 30 7.15 -6.66 -58.06
N ALA A 31 8.07 -6.47 -57.10
CA ALA A 31 9.36 -7.17 -57.08
C ALA A 31 9.25 -8.67 -56.76
N ARG A 32 8.12 -9.10 -56.18
CA ARG A 32 7.83 -10.48 -55.81
C ARG A 32 6.98 -11.23 -56.84
N VAL A 33 6.59 -10.57 -57.93
CA VAL A 33 5.82 -11.21 -58.99
C VAL A 33 6.78 -11.86 -59.98
N GLY A 34 6.75 -13.19 -60.07
CA GLY A 34 7.63 -13.97 -60.96
C GLY A 34 9.06 -14.07 -60.45
N ASP A 35 9.27 -13.94 -59.13
CA ASP A 35 10.59 -14.09 -58.49
C ASP A 35 10.89 -15.54 -58.07
N GLY A 36 9.93 -16.45 -58.26
CA GLY A 36 10.02 -17.86 -57.95
C GLY A 36 9.63 -18.22 -56.52
N VAL A 37 9.10 -17.28 -55.76
CA VAL A 37 8.50 -17.48 -54.42
C VAL A 37 6.98 -17.39 -54.54
N CYS A 38 6.26 -18.30 -53.87
CA CYS A 38 4.80 -18.23 -53.82
C CYS A 38 4.36 -17.30 -52.69
N ASP A 39 4.13 -16.03 -52.99
CA ASP A 39 3.61 -15.02 -52.06
C ASP A 39 2.07 -14.95 -52.06
N CYS A 40 1.40 -15.26 -53.17
CA CYS A 40 -0.06 -15.41 -53.20
C CYS A 40 -0.47 -16.85 -52.84
N CYS A 41 -1.47 -17.03 -51.98
CA CYS A 41 -1.99 -18.38 -51.69
C CYS A 41 -2.64 -19.03 -52.93
N ASP A 42 -3.15 -18.23 -53.88
CA ASP A 42 -3.71 -18.74 -55.14
C ASP A 42 -2.63 -19.03 -56.20
N GLY A 43 -1.37 -18.65 -55.93
CA GLY A 43 -0.21 -18.80 -56.82
C GLY A 43 -0.25 -17.91 -58.07
N THR A 44 -1.08 -16.85 -58.08
CA THR A 44 -1.26 -15.97 -59.25
C THR A 44 -0.10 -15.00 -59.49
N ASP A 45 0.79 -14.85 -58.52
CA ASP A 45 2.03 -14.10 -58.62
C ASP A 45 3.09 -14.79 -59.47
N GLU A 46 3.01 -16.11 -59.64
CA GLU A 46 4.02 -16.90 -60.33
C GLU A 46 3.54 -17.51 -61.65
N PRO A 47 4.47 -17.89 -62.57
CA PRO A 47 4.12 -18.59 -63.79
C PRO A 47 3.31 -19.87 -63.52
N LYS A 48 2.31 -20.10 -64.35
CA LYS A 48 1.39 -21.24 -64.23
C LYS A 48 2.15 -22.56 -64.05
N GLY A 49 1.86 -23.26 -62.94
CA GLY A 49 2.45 -24.56 -62.61
C GLY A 49 3.66 -24.50 -61.68
N MET A 50 4.11 -23.31 -61.27
CA MET A 50 5.15 -23.14 -60.25
C MET A 50 4.58 -23.20 -58.83
N CYS A 51 3.45 -22.52 -58.59
CA CYS A 51 2.75 -22.51 -57.30
C CYS A 51 1.43 -23.29 -57.38
N GLY A 52 1.07 -23.95 -56.26
CA GLY A 52 -0.23 -24.58 -56.07
C GLY A 52 -1.13 -23.68 -55.22
N ASN A 53 -2.45 -23.80 -55.38
CA ASN A 53 -3.40 -23.04 -54.57
C ASN A 53 -3.47 -23.64 -53.14
N THR A 54 -3.14 -22.83 -52.14
CA THR A 54 -3.18 -23.15 -50.70
C THR A 54 -4.26 -22.38 -49.94
N CYS A 55 -5.06 -21.53 -50.60
CA CYS A 55 -6.01 -20.64 -49.94
C CYS A 55 -7.01 -21.37 -49.06
N ASP A 56 -7.56 -22.52 -49.51
CA ASP A 56 -8.50 -23.32 -48.68
C ASP A 56 -7.85 -23.82 -47.39
N LYS A 57 -6.57 -24.20 -47.46
CA LYS A 57 -5.81 -24.69 -46.30
C LYS A 57 -5.53 -23.55 -45.33
N GLU A 58 -5.06 -22.40 -45.84
CA GLU A 58 -4.77 -21.22 -45.03
C GLU A 58 -6.05 -20.66 -44.39
N LEU A 59 -7.16 -20.65 -45.11
CA LEU A 59 -8.48 -20.31 -44.58
C LEU A 59 -8.88 -21.27 -43.47
N ALA A 60 -8.77 -22.59 -43.68
CA ALA A 60 -9.11 -23.58 -42.66
C ALA A 60 -8.26 -23.40 -41.38
N GLU A 61 -6.98 -23.11 -41.52
CA GLU A 61 -6.09 -22.78 -40.40
C GLU A 61 -6.53 -21.49 -39.69
N ARG A 62 -6.89 -20.43 -40.43
CA ARG A 62 -7.36 -19.16 -39.87
C ARG A 62 -8.71 -19.30 -39.16
N VAL A 63 -9.65 -20.06 -39.74
CA VAL A 63 -10.96 -20.37 -39.13
C VAL A 63 -10.77 -21.19 -37.85
N ALA A 64 -9.87 -22.18 -37.85
CA ALA A 64 -9.55 -22.94 -36.66
C ALA A 64 -8.93 -22.06 -35.56
N ALA A 65 -8.00 -21.17 -35.93
CA ALA A 65 -7.40 -20.19 -35.01
C ALA A 65 -8.43 -19.20 -34.46
N ALA A 66 -9.30 -18.64 -35.30
CA ALA A 66 -10.37 -17.74 -34.88
C ALA A 66 -11.39 -18.43 -33.97
N THR A 67 -11.72 -19.70 -34.23
CA THR A 67 -12.62 -20.47 -33.36
C THR A 67 -12.01 -20.68 -31.97
N ALA A 68 -10.72 -21.01 -31.92
CA ALA A 68 -10.00 -21.15 -30.65
C ALA A 68 -9.90 -19.81 -29.90
N GLU A 69 -9.61 -18.71 -30.61
CA GLU A 69 -9.55 -17.37 -30.05
C GLU A 69 -10.92 -16.89 -29.53
N LEU A 70 -12.02 -17.18 -30.23
CA LEU A 70 -13.37 -16.84 -29.78
C LEU A 70 -13.73 -17.50 -28.45
N ALA A 71 -13.33 -18.76 -28.24
CA ALA A 71 -13.51 -19.44 -26.96
C ALA A 71 -12.77 -18.72 -25.82
N VAL A 72 -11.54 -18.25 -26.08
CA VAL A 72 -10.76 -17.45 -25.13
C VAL A 72 -11.44 -16.11 -24.82
N TYR A 73 -12.06 -15.46 -25.80
CA TYR A 73 -12.83 -14.23 -25.58
C TYR A 73 -14.02 -14.43 -24.65
N ALA A 74 -14.75 -15.54 -24.75
CA ALA A 74 -15.89 -15.81 -23.87
C ALA A 74 -15.45 -15.91 -22.39
N ASP A 75 -14.40 -16.70 -22.13
CA ASP A 75 -13.83 -16.87 -20.78
C ASP A 75 -13.16 -15.56 -20.29
N GLY A 76 -12.45 -14.88 -21.18
CA GLY A 76 -11.80 -13.61 -20.92
C GLY A 76 -12.78 -12.51 -20.54
N LEU A 77 -13.90 -12.37 -21.24
CA LEU A 77 -14.93 -11.38 -20.90
C LEU A 77 -15.60 -11.68 -19.54
N ALA A 78 -15.78 -12.96 -19.20
CA ALA A 78 -16.26 -13.34 -17.88
C ALA A 78 -15.26 -12.98 -16.78
N ALA A 79 -13.97 -13.30 -16.97
CA ALA A 79 -12.90 -12.93 -16.04
C ALA A 79 -12.71 -11.40 -15.92
N ARG A 80 -12.87 -10.66 -17.03
CA ARG A 80 -12.81 -9.19 -17.09
C ARG A 80 -13.83 -8.56 -16.15
N LYS A 81 -15.08 -9.06 -16.13
CA LYS A 81 -16.11 -8.57 -15.20
C LYS A 81 -15.67 -8.70 -13.73
N GLY A 82 -15.00 -9.81 -13.40
CA GLY A 82 -14.42 -10.02 -12.08
C GLY A 82 -13.34 -8.98 -11.73
N ILE A 83 -12.41 -8.71 -12.65
CA ILE A 83 -11.34 -7.72 -12.44
C ILE A 83 -11.89 -6.29 -12.35
N ILE A 84 -12.91 -5.93 -13.14
CA ILE A 84 -13.57 -4.63 -13.05
C ILE A 84 -14.27 -4.48 -11.70
N ALA A 85 -14.99 -5.51 -11.25
CA ALA A 85 -15.62 -5.51 -9.92
C ALA A 85 -14.57 -5.37 -8.80
N ALA A 86 -13.45 -6.10 -8.89
CA ALA A 86 -12.34 -5.99 -7.96
C ALA A 86 -11.71 -4.59 -7.97
N SER A 87 -11.58 -3.98 -9.15
CA SER A 87 -11.08 -2.61 -9.32
C SER A 87 -11.98 -1.59 -8.63
N ALA A 88 -13.30 -1.69 -8.85
CA ALA A 88 -14.28 -0.84 -8.18
C ALA A 88 -14.26 -1.01 -6.65
N ALA A 89 -14.14 -2.26 -6.17
CA ALA A 89 -14.01 -2.55 -4.75
C ALA A 89 -12.73 -1.94 -4.15
N LYS A 90 -11.60 -2.01 -4.87
CA LYS A 90 -10.32 -1.46 -4.43
C LYS A 90 -10.33 0.06 -4.36
N VAL A 91 -10.98 0.72 -5.33
CA VAL A 91 -11.21 2.18 -5.27
C VAL A 91 -12.12 2.56 -4.09
N ALA A 92 -13.17 1.77 -3.82
CA ALA A 92 -14.04 2.01 -2.66
C ALA A 92 -13.29 1.83 -1.33
N ASP A 93 -12.44 0.80 -1.24
CA ASP A 93 -11.56 0.54 -0.10
C ASP A 93 -10.60 1.71 0.13
N TRP A 94 -9.88 2.17 -0.91
CA TRP A 94 -9.00 3.33 -0.78
C TRP A 94 -9.72 4.59 -0.30
N LYS A 95 -10.96 4.82 -0.76
CA LYS A 95 -11.81 5.94 -0.28
C LYS A 95 -12.15 5.77 1.20
N ALA A 96 -12.52 4.56 1.62
CA ALA A 96 -12.83 4.24 3.01
C ALA A 96 -11.58 4.39 3.91
N THR A 97 -10.43 3.84 3.49
CA THR A 97 -9.15 3.98 4.20
C THR A 97 -8.77 5.45 4.34
N ALA A 98 -8.81 6.24 3.26
CA ALA A 98 -8.44 7.65 3.33
C ALA A 98 -9.35 8.46 4.27
N ALA A 99 -10.65 8.13 4.33
CA ALA A 99 -11.59 8.73 5.28
C ALA A 99 -11.28 8.31 6.73
N GLY A 100 -11.11 7.01 6.99
CA GLY A 100 -10.79 6.48 8.32
C GLY A 100 -9.43 6.98 8.84
N SER A 101 -8.40 7.03 7.98
CA SER A 101 -7.10 7.59 8.35
C SER A 101 -7.17 9.09 8.67
N GLN A 102 -8.10 9.85 8.08
CA GLN A 102 -8.30 11.25 8.44
C GLN A 102 -8.86 11.39 9.86
N GLU A 103 -9.82 10.57 10.25
CA GLU A 103 -10.36 10.54 11.62
C GLU A 103 -9.30 10.10 12.63
N ALA A 104 -8.51 9.06 12.30
CA ALA A 104 -7.42 8.59 13.15
C ALA A 104 -6.32 9.64 13.34
N VAL A 105 -5.96 10.39 12.29
CA VAL A 105 -5.04 11.53 12.40
C VAL A 105 -5.60 12.60 13.32
N GLY A 106 -6.89 12.95 13.19
CA GLY A 106 -7.53 13.92 14.08
C GLY A 106 -7.51 13.50 15.56
N ALA A 107 -7.82 12.23 15.83
CA ALA A 107 -7.73 11.66 17.18
C ALA A 107 -6.29 11.65 17.73
N ALA A 108 -5.30 11.35 16.90
CA ALA A 108 -3.90 11.38 17.29
C ALA A 108 -3.36 12.81 17.52
N GLU A 109 -3.84 13.80 16.75
CA GLU A 109 -3.53 15.22 17.01
C GLU A 109 -4.11 15.69 18.33
N ALA A 110 -5.34 15.27 18.67
CA ALA A 110 -5.95 15.56 19.96
C ALA A 110 -5.19 14.89 21.12
N TRP A 111 -4.80 13.62 20.97
CA TRP A 111 -4.00 12.91 21.98
C TRP A 111 -2.63 13.56 22.18
N LYS A 112 -1.96 13.97 21.09
CA LYS A 112 -0.69 14.69 21.16
C LYS A 112 -0.84 16.02 21.91
N ALA A 113 -1.86 16.81 21.57
CA ALA A 113 -2.11 18.09 22.24
C ALA A 113 -2.37 17.90 23.75
N GLU A 114 -3.09 16.84 24.13
CA GLU A 114 -3.31 16.52 25.54
C GLU A 114 -2.03 16.08 26.25
N ALA A 115 -1.20 15.24 25.62
CA ALA A 115 0.10 14.84 26.18
C ALA A 115 1.05 16.05 26.36
N GLU A 116 1.11 16.94 25.37
CA GLU A 116 1.91 18.18 25.45
C GLU A 116 1.44 19.09 26.58
N ARG A 117 0.11 19.26 26.76
CA ARG A 117 -0.44 20.01 27.90
C ARG A 117 -0.01 19.43 29.25
N ARG A 118 -0.06 18.10 29.40
CA ARG A 118 0.36 17.41 30.64
C ARG A 118 1.85 17.59 30.90
N TYR A 119 2.68 17.48 29.87
CA TYR A 119 4.12 17.69 29.99
C TYR A 119 4.45 19.15 30.38
N GLU A 120 3.78 20.11 29.75
CA GLU A 120 3.95 21.54 30.07
C GLU A 120 3.53 21.86 31.51
N LEU A 121 2.44 21.27 32.00
CA LEU A 121 2.01 21.41 33.40
C LEU A 121 3.07 20.91 34.39
N VAL A 122 3.73 19.79 34.07
CA VAL A 122 4.83 19.23 34.90
C VAL A 122 6.07 20.13 34.87
N GLU A 123 6.45 20.67 33.71
CA GLU A 123 7.58 21.61 33.58
C GLU A 123 7.30 22.94 34.32
N GLN A 124 6.12 23.54 34.14
CA GLN A 124 5.73 24.76 34.85
C GLN A 124 5.79 24.57 36.38
N ARG A 125 5.48 23.38 36.87
CA ARG A 125 5.53 23.05 38.30
C ARG A 125 6.96 22.83 38.82
N GLU A 126 7.87 22.35 37.98
CA GLU A 126 9.29 22.28 38.29
C GLU A 126 9.91 23.68 38.40
N GLU A 127 9.54 24.59 37.49
CA GLU A 127 10.01 25.98 37.49
C GLU A 127 9.44 26.81 38.63
N SER A 128 8.14 26.66 38.95
CA SER A 128 7.50 27.44 40.00
C SER A 128 7.98 27.06 41.40
N GLY A 129 8.41 25.81 41.60
CA GLY A 129 8.91 25.32 42.90
C GLY A 129 7.89 25.42 44.04
N ASP A 130 6.63 25.73 43.72
CA ASP A 130 5.58 26.14 44.65
C ASP A 130 4.52 25.03 44.78
N VAL A 131 4.22 24.68 46.03
CA VAL A 131 3.11 23.81 46.40
C VAL A 131 1.88 24.70 46.54
N GLY A 132 1.38 25.20 45.41
CA GLY A 132 0.05 25.80 45.37
C GLY A 132 -1.00 24.70 45.52
N GLU A 133 -1.75 24.74 46.62
CA GLU A 133 -3.00 24.00 46.77
C GLU A 133 -3.93 24.39 45.60
N PRO A 134 -4.50 23.44 44.84
CA PRO A 134 -5.42 23.80 43.76
C PRO A 134 -6.67 24.45 44.36
N GLU A 135 -6.88 25.74 44.11
CA GLU A 135 -8.21 26.34 44.27
C GLU A 135 -9.11 25.77 43.17
N GLY A 136 -9.74 24.64 43.46
CA GLY A 136 -10.82 24.08 42.66
C GLY A 136 -12.01 25.05 42.63
N PRO A 137 -12.82 25.05 41.56
CA PRO A 137 -14.01 25.88 41.49
C PRO A 137 -14.95 25.55 42.66
N GLU A 138 -15.46 26.58 43.35
CA GLU A 138 -16.46 26.46 44.41
C GLU A 138 -17.63 25.56 43.94
N ALA A 139 -17.67 24.33 44.47
CA ALA A 139 -18.77 23.42 44.25
C ALA A 139 -19.99 23.96 45.00
N GLU A 140 -21.01 24.42 44.26
CA GLU A 140 -22.31 24.71 44.85
C GLU A 140 -22.92 23.44 45.44
N GLU A 141 -23.43 23.58 46.67
CA GLU A 141 -23.93 22.50 47.51
C GLU A 141 -25.08 21.70 46.88
N ALA A 142 -24.94 20.37 46.86
CA ALA A 142 -26.03 19.43 46.69
C ALA A 142 -26.42 18.84 48.06
N PRO A 143 -27.73 18.64 48.35
CA PRO A 143 -28.21 18.41 49.70
C PRO A 143 -28.08 16.96 50.16
N ASP A 144 -27.82 16.88 51.46
CA ASP A 144 -27.66 15.78 52.39
C ASP A 144 -28.96 14.96 52.60
N GLU A 145 -28.92 13.63 52.45
CA GLU A 145 -29.87 12.69 53.08
C GLU A 145 -29.18 11.34 53.44
N CYS A 146 -28.66 11.29 54.66
CA CYS A 146 -28.77 10.26 55.71
C CYS A 146 -28.98 8.75 55.36
N ALA A 147 -28.08 7.91 55.88
CA ALA A 147 -28.43 6.71 56.66
C ALA A 147 -27.26 6.30 57.58
N GLU A 148 -27.50 6.37 58.88
CA GLU A 148 -26.61 5.93 59.97
C GLU A 148 -26.63 4.40 60.12
N ASP A 149 -25.50 3.81 60.51
CA ASP A 149 -25.44 2.68 61.45
C ASP A 149 -24.02 2.58 62.06
N ASP A 150 -23.95 2.72 63.38
CA ASP A 150 -22.78 2.63 64.25
C ASP A 150 -22.21 1.20 64.36
N ALA A 151 -20.87 1.04 64.38
CA ALA A 151 -20.12 0.25 65.37
C ALA A 151 -18.59 0.29 65.11
N ASP A 152 -17.83 0.51 66.18
CA ASP A 152 -16.36 0.63 66.29
C ASP A 152 -15.50 -0.45 65.57
N GLU A 153 -14.37 0.00 64.95
CA GLU A 153 -12.95 -0.46 65.07
C GLU A 153 -12.19 -0.41 63.71
N PRO A 154 -10.84 -0.35 63.72
CA PRO A 154 -9.97 0.81 63.90
C PRO A 154 -9.90 1.70 62.63
N THR A 155 -9.51 2.96 62.78
CA THR A 155 -9.30 3.88 61.66
C THR A 155 -8.24 3.32 60.71
N GLU A 156 -8.66 2.76 59.58
CA GLU A 156 -7.79 2.54 58.43
C GLU A 156 -7.14 3.88 58.11
N GLU A 157 -5.81 3.85 58.09
CA GLU A 157 -5.01 5.00 57.74
C GLU A 157 -5.48 5.53 56.37
N THR A 158 -5.99 6.77 56.36
CA THR A 158 -6.41 7.42 55.11
C THR A 158 -5.23 7.47 54.15
N GLU A 159 -5.47 7.45 52.84
CA GLU A 159 -4.39 7.50 51.86
C GLU A 159 -3.49 8.74 52.05
N VAL A 160 -4.06 9.82 52.62
CA VAL A 160 -3.35 11.04 53.04
C VAL A 160 -2.42 10.79 54.23
N GLU A 161 -2.88 10.09 55.27
CA GLU A 161 -2.05 9.68 56.40
C GLU A 161 -0.92 8.73 55.94
N ARG A 162 -1.23 7.81 55.01
CA ARG A 162 -0.28 6.89 54.39
C ARG A 162 0.76 7.63 53.57
N ALA A 163 0.35 8.64 52.81
CA ALA A 163 1.26 9.51 52.06
C ALA A 163 2.14 10.36 52.98
N LYS A 164 1.58 10.92 54.07
CA LYS A 164 2.33 11.65 55.11
C LYS A 164 3.38 10.76 55.78
N ARG A 165 3.01 9.54 56.16
CA ARG A 165 3.93 8.57 56.77
C ARG A 165 5.04 8.15 55.81
N ILE A 166 4.69 7.83 54.56
CA ILE A 166 5.69 7.52 53.52
C ILE A 166 6.64 8.72 53.36
N ALA A 167 6.12 9.95 53.26
CA ALA A 167 6.94 11.17 53.16
C ALA A 167 7.83 11.44 54.40
N MET A 168 7.45 10.97 55.59
CA MET A 168 8.28 10.99 56.80
C MET A 168 9.37 9.90 56.76
N GLN A 169 9.08 8.74 56.17
CA GLN A 169 10.02 7.60 56.11
C GLN A 169 11.27 7.89 55.24
N TRP A 170 11.17 8.81 54.26
CA TRP A 170 12.31 9.22 53.43
C TRP A 170 13.20 10.30 54.08
N GLY A 171 12.89 10.74 55.30
CA GLY A 171 13.69 11.71 56.08
C GLY A 171 14.70 11.09 57.06
N ALA A 172 14.72 9.77 57.23
CA ALA A 172 15.62 9.11 58.18
C ALA A 172 16.69 8.29 57.45
N LYS A 173 17.97 8.67 57.60
CA LYS A 173 19.10 7.78 57.31
C LYS A 173 18.95 6.52 58.16
N THR A 174 18.64 5.39 57.56
CA THR A 174 18.99 4.09 58.15
C THR A 174 20.48 3.89 57.91
N GLY A 175 21.28 4.15 58.94
CA GLY A 175 22.65 3.66 59.01
C GLY A 175 22.65 2.13 59.04
N ASP A 176 23.70 1.55 58.47
CA ASP A 176 24.01 0.13 58.48
C ASP A 176 23.87 -0.49 59.87
N ASP A 177 23.18 -1.64 59.96
CA ASP A 177 23.51 -2.76 60.83
C ASP A 177 22.87 -4.04 60.26
N ASP A 178 23.67 -5.12 60.23
CA ASP A 178 23.38 -6.44 59.69
C ASP A 178 22.25 -7.22 60.43
N GLU A 179 21.80 -8.31 59.77
CA GLU A 179 21.11 -9.52 60.25
C GLU A 179 19.59 -9.71 59.97
N ASP A 180 19.34 -10.61 59.01
CA ASP A 180 18.36 -11.71 58.96
C ASP A 180 16.87 -11.50 59.31
N GLY A 181 15.99 -11.77 58.32
CA GLY A 181 14.66 -12.33 58.63
C GLY A 181 13.53 -12.16 57.61
N ALA A 182 13.38 -13.17 56.75
CA ALA A 182 12.12 -13.68 56.18
C ALA A 182 11.34 -12.89 55.10
N ALA A 183 11.25 -13.56 53.95
CA ALA A 183 10.37 -13.31 52.81
C ALA A 183 8.87 -13.39 53.14
N ALA A 184 8.05 -12.71 52.34
CA ALA A 184 6.77 -13.26 51.89
C ALA A 184 6.45 -12.74 50.48
N ASP A 185 6.25 -13.72 49.60
CA ASP A 185 5.88 -13.62 48.20
C ASP A 185 4.63 -12.78 47.93
N CYS A 186 4.65 -12.07 46.80
CA CYS A 186 3.46 -11.99 45.94
C CYS A 186 3.89 -11.78 44.48
N ALA A 187 4.43 -12.84 43.89
CA ALA A 187 4.37 -13.06 42.45
C ALA A 187 3.01 -13.68 42.13
N GLY A 188 2.09 -12.90 41.56
CA GLY A 188 0.78 -13.40 41.13
C GLY A 188 -0.02 -12.36 40.36
N ALA A 189 -0.31 -12.67 39.10
CA ALA A 189 -1.22 -11.98 38.18
C ALA A 189 -0.71 -10.69 37.49
N CYS A 190 0.25 -10.86 36.58
CA CYS A 190 0.24 -10.08 35.34
C CYS A 190 -0.94 -10.57 34.48
N SER A 191 -2.09 -9.90 34.54
CA SER A 191 -3.16 -10.06 33.57
C SER A 191 -3.84 -8.73 33.31
N SER A 192 -3.67 -8.25 32.09
CA SER A 192 -4.65 -7.45 31.34
C SER A 192 -5.35 -6.30 32.08
N GLY A 193 -4.75 -5.12 32.00
CA GLY A 193 -5.42 -3.87 32.28
C GLY A 193 -4.59 -2.74 31.70
N ALA A 194 -4.82 -2.39 30.44
CA ALA A 194 -4.40 -1.07 29.95
C ALA A 194 -5.19 -0.05 30.78
N ILE A 195 -4.50 0.66 31.67
CA ILE A 195 -5.11 1.77 32.41
C ILE A 195 -5.40 2.84 31.36
N GLY A 196 -6.69 3.09 31.12
CA GLY A 196 -7.19 4.01 30.11
C GLY A 196 -6.73 5.44 30.40
N ALA A 197 -6.81 6.29 29.38
CA ALA A 197 -6.49 7.71 29.45
C ALA A 197 -7.42 8.53 30.37
N ASP A 198 -8.40 7.87 30.99
CA ASP A 198 -9.54 8.43 31.72
C ASP A 198 -9.41 8.30 33.26
N ASP A 199 -8.24 7.88 33.78
CA ASP A 199 -7.98 7.68 35.22
C ASP A 199 -7.09 8.79 35.83
N TRP A 200 -6.97 9.92 35.13
CA TRP A 200 -6.19 11.08 35.57
C TRP A 200 -7.14 12.25 35.84
N ASP A 201 -8.03 12.05 36.81
CA ASP A 201 -8.89 13.10 37.33
C ASP A 201 -8.03 14.14 38.08
N ASP A 202 -8.56 15.34 38.33
CA ASP A 202 -7.88 16.41 39.08
C ASP A 202 -7.35 15.91 40.46
N GLU A 203 -7.92 14.83 40.97
CA GLU A 203 -7.53 14.12 42.19
C GLU A 203 -6.20 13.36 42.06
N ALA A 204 -5.86 12.80 40.89
CA ALA A 204 -4.54 12.20 40.65
C ALA A 204 -3.44 13.26 40.57
N VAL A 205 -3.76 14.44 40.02
CA VAL A 205 -2.86 15.60 39.99
C VAL A 205 -2.71 16.23 41.38
N ALA A 206 -3.79 16.29 42.16
CA ALA A 206 -3.80 16.73 43.56
C ALA A 206 -3.07 15.73 44.49
N ALA A 207 -3.16 14.42 44.25
CA ALA A 207 -2.38 13.41 44.97
C ALA A 207 -0.87 13.50 44.68
N LEU A 208 -0.49 14.15 43.57
CA LEU A 208 0.90 14.52 43.26
C LEU A 208 1.32 15.85 43.91
N ALA A 209 0.42 16.58 44.57
CA ALA A 209 0.71 17.83 45.28
C ALA A 209 1.83 17.68 46.34
N PRO A 210 1.87 16.61 47.19
CA PRO A 210 2.92 16.43 48.19
C PRO A 210 4.27 15.97 47.61
N LEU A 211 4.32 15.61 46.33
CA LEU A 211 5.47 14.97 45.70
C LEU A 211 6.45 15.93 45.03
N VAL A 212 6.23 17.23 45.17
CA VAL A 212 7.24 18.25 44.86
C VAL A 212 7.81 18.76 46.18
N ARG A 213 8.67 17.97 46.82
CA ARG A 213 9.58 18.52 47.83
C ARG A 213 10.82 19.01 47.10
N ASN A 214 10.81 20.31 46.81
CA ASN A 214 11.94 21.04 46.26
C ASN A 214 13.19 20.77 47.11
N ALA A 215 14.32 20.42 46.49
CA ALA A 215 15.61 20.30 47.18
C ALA A 215 16.07 21.64 47.81
N SER A 216 15.47 22.75 47.39
CA SER A 216 15.63 24.10 47.94
C SER A 216 14.48 24.53 48.84
N ALA A 217 13.60 23.61 49.27
CA ALA A 217 12.49 23.93 50.16
C ALA A 217 13.02 24.66 51.41
N ALA A 218 12.39 25.76 51.80
CA ALA A 218 12.70 26.44 53.05
C ALA A 218 12.09 25.67 54.24
N LYS A 219 12.64 25.90 55.44
CA LYS A 219 12.07 25.35 56.68
C LYS A 219 10.60 25.80 56.81
N PRO A 220 9.63 24.88 56.94
CA PRO A 220 8.22 25.24 57.14
C PRO A 220 8.03 26.06 58.41
N GLU A 221 7.08 27.00 58.40
CA GLU A 221 6.81 27.90 59.53
C GLU A 221 6.31 27.13 60.78
N GLU A 222 5.65 25.99 60.57
CA GLU A 222 5.15 25.10 61.62
C GLU A 222 6.22 24.12 62.17
N TRP A 223 7.44 24.10 61.61
CA TRP A 223 8.48 23.15 62.02
C TRP A 223 9.19 23.61 63.30
N SER A 224 9.02 22.85 64.37
CA SER A 224 9.65 23.09 65.67
C SER A 224 10.95 22.29 65.77
N ASP A 225 12.11 22.94 65.94
CA ASP A 225 13.36 22.18 66.16
C ASP A 225 13.36 21.45 67.51
N GLU A 226 12.49 21.85 68.44
CA GLU A 226 12.33 21.24 69.76
C GLU A 226 11.45 19.98 69.71
N ASP A 227 10.41 19.96 68.87
CA ASP A 227 9.47 18.84 68.76
C ASP A 227 9.81 17.88 67.61
N ASP A 228 10.30 18.40 66.47
CA ASP A 228 10.55 17.67 65.22
C ASP A 228 12.03 17.43 64.93
N GLY A 229 12.93 18.09 65.69
CA GLY A 229 14.38 18.03 65.50
C GLY A 229 14.93 19.02 64.47
N PRO A 230 16.27 19.10 64.32
CA PRO A 230 16.92 20.08 63.45
C PRO A 230 16.50 19.90 62.00
N TRP A 231 15.97 20.96 61.40
CA TRP A 231 15.59 20.92 60.00
C TRP A 231 16.79 20.70 59.06
N GLU A 232 16.71 19.67 58.20
CA GLU A 232 17.69 19.39 57.13
C GLU A 232 17.07 19.62 55.74
N GLN A 233 17.81 20.26 54.84
CA GLN A 233 17.38 20.43 53.44
C GLN A 233 17.33 19.08 52.72
N PRO A 234 16.26 18.78 51.97
CA PRO A 234 16.23 17.60 51.12
C PRO A 234 17.37 17.66 50.09
N THR A 235 18.25 16.66 50.11
CA THR A 235 19.40 16.61 49.19
C THR A 235 19.16 15.75 47.95
N VAL A 236 18.00 15.09 47.88
CA VAL A 236 17.62 14.15 46.82
C VAL A 236 16.30 14.59 46.20
N GLU A 237 16.25 14.62 44.86
CA GLU A 237 15.02 14.89 44.10
C GLU A 237 13.92 13.87 44.42
N ASN A 238 12.66 14.29 44.37
CA ASN A 238 11.54 13.39 44.61
C ASN A 238 11.45 12.32 43.51
N PRO A 239 11.61 11.02 43.83
CA PRO A 239 11.63 9.96 42.82
C PRO A 239 10.29 9.80 42.08
N ARG A 240 9.16 10.17 42.70
CA ARG A 240 7.85 10.14 42.02
C ARG A 240 7.67 11.30 41.04
N PHE A 241 8.21 12.49 41.34
CA PHE A 241 8.21 13.60 40.38
C PHE A 241 9.12 13.30 39.18
N ALA A 242 10.31 12.75 39.44
CA ALA A 242 11.22 12.29 38.39
C ALA A 242 10.55 11.23 37.49
N GLU A 243 9.82 10.27 38.08
CA GLU A 243 9.05 9.28 37.33
C GLU A 243 7.91 9.93 36.51
N LEU A 244 7.15 10.87 37.08
CA LEU A 244 6.09 11.59 36.38
C LEU A 244 6.63 12.36 35.15
N LYS A 245 7.75 13.07 35.32
CA LYS A 245 8.43 13.78 34.22
C LYS A 245 8.85 12.82 33.11
N ARG A 246 9.40 11.65 33.48
CA ARG A 246 9.77 10.60 32.50
C ARG A 246 8.56 10.05 31.77
N ARG A 247 7.44 9.83 32.46
CA ARG A 247 6.19 9.31 31.86
C ARG A 247 5.56 10.30 30.90
N THR A 248 5.38 11.56 31.31
CA THR A 248 4.79 12.61 30.45
C THR A 248 5.66 12.90 29.23
N ALA A 249 6.99 12.87 29.37
CA ALA A 249 7.91 12.94 28.24
C ALA A 249 7.77 11.72 27.31
N ALA A 250 7.64 10.51 27.86
CA ALA A 250 7.45 9.29 27.09
C ALA A 250 6.10 9.29 26.35
N ASP A 251 5.03 9.79 26.97
CA ASP A 251 3.71 9.93 26.36
C ASP A 251 3.72 10.92 25.20
N CYS A 252 4.41 12.07 25.34
CA CYS A 252 4.62 13.01 24.24
C CYS A 252 5.35 12.36 23.07
N ALA A 253 6.44 11.64 23.35
CA ALA A 253 7.21 10.93 22.32
C ALA A 253 6.38 9.83 21.63
N ALA A 254 5.59 9.08 22.39
CA ALA A 254 4.69 8.06 21.86
C ALA A 254 3.57 8.68 20.99
N ALA A 255 3.03 9.82 21.39
CA ALA A 255 2.03 10.56 20.63
C ALA A 255 2.58 11.11 19.32
N GLU A 256 3.79 11.65 19.34
CA GLU A 256 4.45 12.14 18.12
C GLU A 256 4.74 11.02 17.12
N GLU A 257 5.29 9.89 17.57
CA GLU A 257 5.56 8.75 16.68
C GLU A 257 4.27 8.13 16.12
N LYS A 258 3.20 8.01 16.92
CA LYS A 258 1.90 7.54 16.43
C LYS A 258 1.30 8.50 15.40
N LEU A 259 1.35 9.81 15.67
CA LEU A 259 0.85 10.82 14.75
C LEU A 259 1.60 10.79 13.41
N LYS A 260 2.93 10.66 13.47
CA LYS A 260 3.79 10.54 12.29
C LYS A 260 3.47 9.29 11.48
N ALA A 261 3.27 8.14 12.13
CA ALA A 261 2.86 6.90 11.48
C ALA A 261 1.50 7.05 10.77
N LEU A 262 0.48 7.57 11.46
CA LEU A 262 -0.85 7.78 10.91
C LEU A 262 -0.88 8.82 9.78
N LYS A 263 -0.06 9.88 9.87
CA LYS A 263 0.10 10.86 8.78
C LYS A 263 0.76 10.23 7.55
N ALA A 264 1.73 9.35 7.73
CA ALA A 264 2.35 8.62 6.62
C ALA A 264 1.36 7.66 5.94
N GLU A 265 0.56 6.94 6.72
CA GLU A 265 -0.51 6.07 6.21
C GLU A 265 -1.61 6.85 5.49
N ARG A 266 -2.06 7.97 6.04
CA ARG A 266 -3.02 8.87 5.36
C ARG A 266 -2.45 9.36 4.02
N LYS A 267 -1.18 9.76 4.01
CA LYS A 267 -0.52 10.25 2.80
C LYS A 267 -0.46 9.16 1.72
N SER A 268 -0.09 7.94 2.08
CA SER A 268 -0.05 6.84 1.10
C SER A 268 -1.45 6.50 0.56
N ALA A 269 -2.49 6.49 1.40
CA ALA A 269 -3.87 6.30 0.95
C ALA A 269 -4.36 7.42 0.03
N GLN A 270 -4.02 8.68 0.35
CA GLN A 270 -4.34 9.83 -0.50
C GLN A 270 -3.60 9.79 -1.84
N ASP A 271 -2.33 9.38 -1.86
CA ASP A 271 -1.56 9.27 -3.09
C ASP A 271 -2.20 8.28 -4.07
N LEU A 272 -2.75 7.15 -3.58
CA LEU A 272 -3.51 6.19 -4.39
C LEU A 272 -4.78 6.82 -4.99
N LEU A 273 -5.53 7.58 -4.19
CA LEU A 273 -6.72 8.29 -4.68
C LEU A 273 -6.39 9.39 -5.69
N VAL A 274 -5.29 10.11 -5.49
CA VAL A 274 -4.85 11.14 -6.45
C VAL A 274 -4.56 10.52 -7.81
N ARG A 275 -3.91 9.34 -7.85
CA ARG A 275 -3.68 8.60 -9.11
C ARG A 275 -5.00 8.19 -9.77
N HIS A 276 -5.97 7.73 -8.96
CA HIS A 276 -7.33 7.44 -9.44
C HIS A 276 -8.01 8.66 -10.07
N PHE A 277 -8.02 9.81 -9.39
CA PHE A 277 -8.62 11.03 -9.93
C PHE A 277 -7.88 11.60 -11.14
N LYS A 278 -6.60 11.28 -11.31
CA LYS A 278 -5.80 11.61 -12.50
C LYS A 278 -6.07 10.68 -13.70
N GLY A 279 -6.86 9.62 -13.53
CA GLY A 279 -7.12 8.64 -14.60
C GLY A 279 -5.94 7.70 -14.86
N GLU A 280 -5.00 7.58 -13.93
CA GLU A 280 -3.85 6.67 -14.10
C GLU A 280 -4.28 5.19 -14.09
N TYR A 281 -5.46 4.87 -13.55
CA TYR A 281 -6.00 3.50 -13.51
C TYR A 281 -6.90 3.14 -14.70
N GLY A 282 -6.88 3.89 -15.80
CA GLY A 282 -7.85 3.74 -16.88
C GLY A 282 -9.02 4.71 -16.76
N ALA A 283 -9.81 4.83 -17.81
CA ALA A 283 -10.94 5.78 -17.88
C ALA A 283 -12.01 5.46 -16.83
N ASP A 284 -12.25 4.16 -16.59
CA ASP A 284 -13.21 3.64 -15.62
C ASP A 284 -12.53 3.03 -14.39
N SER A 285 -11.23 3.31 -14.21
CA SER A 285 -10.39 2.73 -13.16
C SER A 285 -10.24 1.20 -13.25
N GLU A 286 -10.39 0.63 -14.44
CA GLU A 286 -10.32 -0.80 -14.73
C GLU A 286 -8.96 -1.45 -14.41
N LEU A 287 -7.90 -0.65 -14.28
CA LEU A 287 -6.57 -1.09 -13.86
C LEU A 287 -6.36 -1.02 -12.35
N ALA A 288 -7.31 -0.50 -11.56
CA ALA A 288 -7.12 -0.33 -10.12
C ALA A 288 -6.88 -1.66 -9.40
N ALA A 289 -7.49 -2.76 -9.85
CA ALA A 289 -7.23 -4.11 -9.34
C ALA A 289 -5.75 -4.48 -9.44
N LEU A 290 -5.05 -4.02 -10.48
CA LEU A 290 -3.64 -4.33 -10.72
C LEU A 290 -2.68 -3.51 -9.83
N ALA A 291 -3.16 -2.51 -9.10
CA ALA A 291 -2.32 -1.72 -8.21
C ALA A 291 -1.75 -2.58 -7.08
N GLY A 292 -0.45 -2.82 -7.09
CA GLY A 292 0.23 -3.71 -6.14
C GLY A 292 0.17 -5.20 -6.52
N GLU A 293 -0.41 -5.54 -7.67
CA GLU A 293 -0.34 -6.88 -8.25
C GLU A 293 0.74 -6.94 -9.32
N CYS A 294 1.31 -8.13 -9.56
CA CYS A 294 2.33 -8.33 -10.58
C CYS A 294 1.92 -9.44 -11.54
N LEU A 295 2.03 -9.16 -12.84
CA LEU A 295 1.85 -10.11 -13.92
C LEU A 295 3.16 -10.90 -14.06
N LYS A 296 3.10 -12.22 -13.89
CA LYS A 296 4.28 -13.09 -13.91
C LYS A 296 4.26 -14.03 -15.10
N GLY A 297 5.44 -14.44 -15.55
CA GLY A 297 5.58 -15.54 -16.49
C GLY A 297 7.02 -15.94 -16.68
N THR A 298 7.23 -17.22 -16.95
CA THR A 298 8.55 -17.81 -17.15
C THR A 298 8.79 -17.98 -18.65
N VAL A 299 9.81 -17.31 -19.16
CA VAL A 299 10.22 -17.39 -20.57
C VAL A 299 11.71 -17.76 -20.58
N ASP A 300 12.02 -18.87 -21.23
CA ASP A 300 13.35 -19.48 -21.26
C ASP A 300 13.96 -19.74 -19.88
N ALA A 301 15.01 -19.01 -19.50
CA ALA A 301 15.73 -19.15 -18.24
C ALA A 301 15.34 -18.09 -17.18
N TYR A 302 14.39 -17.21 -17.52
CA TYR A 302 14.03 -16.06 -16.69
C TYR A 302 12.56 -16.07 -16.31
N GLU A 303 12.28 -15.61 -15.10
CA GLU A 303 10.95 -15.24 -14.64
C GLU A 303 10.83 -13.72 -14.74
N TYR A 304 9.79 -13.25 -15.44
CA TYR A 304 9.49 -11.83 -15.58
C TYR A 304 8.35 -11.47 -14.63
N GLU A 305 8.56 -10.41 -13.85
CA GLU A 305 7.57 -9.81 -12.96
C GLU A 305 7.27 -8.40 -13.46
N LEU A 306 6.11 -8.18 -14.08
CA LEU A 306 5.65 -6.86 -14.54
C LEU A 306 4.59 -6.35 -13.55
N CYS A 307 4.93 -5.36 -12.73
CA CYS A 307 4.03 -4.81 -11.71
C CYS A 307 3.53 -3.43 -12.14
N PRO A 308 2.28 -3.31 -12.65
CA PRO A 308 1.69 -2.02 -12.98
C PRO A 308 1.78 -1.05 -11.80
N PHE A 309 2.07 0.23 -12.08
CA PHE A 309 2.24 1.28 -11.07
C PHE A 309 3.45 1.14 -10.13
N ASP A 310 4.34 0.17 -10.36
CA ASP A 310 5.63 0.03 -9.68
C ASP A 310 6.78 -0.14 -10.70
N LYS A 311 7.12 -1.37 -11.06
CA LYS A 311 8.30 -1.68 -11.89
C LYS A 311 8.20 -3.05 -12.58
N ALA A 312 9.04 -3.23 -13.59
CA ALA A 312 9.29 -4.49 -14.28
C ALA A 312 10.64 -5.07 -13.85
N VAL A 313 10.68 -6.37 -13.54
CA VAL A 313 11.87 -7.08 -13.06
C VAL A 313 12.04 -8.39 -13.82
N GLN A 314 13.27 -8.70 -14.18
CA GLN A 314 13.70 -10.00 -14.65
C GLN A 314 14.44 -10.72 -13.52
N VAL A 315 14.10 -11.99 -13.28
CA VAL A 315 14.68 -12.83 -12.25
C VAL A 315 15.27 -14.09 -12.89
N GLU A 316 16.53 -14.42 -12.58
CA GLU A 316 17.11 -15.70 -13.02
C GLU A 316 16.44 -16.87 -12.29
N ARG A 317 15.94 -17.85 -13.02
CA ARG A 317 15.20 -18.99 -12.44
C ARG A 317 16.05 -19.82 -11.47
N ASP A 318 17.31 -20.05 -11.82
CA ASP A 318 18.21 -20.85 -10.99
C ASP A 318 18.80 -20.05 -9.82
N HIS A 319 18.70 -18.72 -9.88
CA HIS A 319 19.29 -17.79 -8.91
C HIS A 319 18.35 -16.62 -8.62
N HIS A 320 17.30 -16.86 -7.85
CA HIS A 320 16.27 -15.86 -7.48
C HIS A 320 16.81 -14.57 -6.83
N SER A 321 18.06 -14.57 -6.35
CA SER A 321 18.75 -13.38 -5.84
C SER A 321 19.24 -12.43 -6.94
N ARG A 322 19.44 -12.92 -8.16
CA ARG A 322 19.84 -12.13 -9.33
C ARG A 322 18.59 -11.58 -9.99
N ARG A 323 18.28 -10.34 -9.60
CA ARG A 323 17.14 -9.57 -10.09
C ARG A 323 17.63 -8.36 -10.85
N THR A 324 17.19 -8.20 -12.08
CA THR A 324 17.50 -7.05 -12.94
C THR A 324 16.24 -6.20 -13.08
N ASN A 325 16.33 -4.93 -12.69
CA ASN A 325 15.23 -3.98 -12.91
C ASN A 325 15.24 -3.54 -14.38
N LEU A 326 14.16 -3.85 -15.09
CA LEU A 326 13.98 -3.55 -16.50
C LEU A 326 13.34 -2.17 -16.74
N GLY A 327 12.66 -1.59 -15.75
CA GLY A 327 12.02 -0.28 -15.87
C GLY A 327 11.05 0.01 -14.73
N LYS A 328 10.76 1.28 -14.50
CA LYS A 328 9.66 1.76 -13.64
C LYS A 328 8.42 2.01 -14.49
N TRP A 329 7.24 1.92 -13.89
CA TRP A 329 5.99 2.23 -14.57
C TRP A 329 6.04 3.61 -15.25
N ALA A 330 5.83 3.63 -16.56
CA ALA A 330 5.85 4.83 -17.40
C ALA A 330 4.46 5.20 -17.93
N GLY A 331 3.53 4.25 -18.00
CA GLY A 331 2.15 4.50 -18.41
C GLY A 331 1.50 3.29 -19.08
N TYR A 332 0.32 3.53 -19.62
CA TYR A 332 -0.43 2.56 -20.43
C TYR A 332 -0.96 3.24 -21.69
N GLU A 333 -1.25 2.44 -22.70
CA GLU A 333 -1.94 2.86 -23.92
C GLU A 333 -3.31 2.18 -24.01
N THR A 334 -4.20 2.80 -24.78
CA THR A 334 -5.50 2.25 -25.11
C THR A 334 -5.66 2.15 -26.62
N ASP A 335 -6.40 1.14 -27.07
CA ASP A 335 -6.79 1.00 -28.46
C ASP A 335 -7.87 2.03 -28.85
N ALA A 336 -8.29 2.00 -30.11
CA ALA A 336 -9.34 2.88 -30.62
C ALA A 336 -10.70 2.73 -29.90
N ASN A 337 -10.91 1.63 -29.19
CA ASN A 337 -12.11 1.32 -28.43
C ASN A 337 -11.99 1.68 -26.93
N GLY A 338 -10.87 2.30 -26.52
CA GLY A 338 -10.61 2.66 -25.12
C GLY A 338 -10.23 1.46 -24.25
N ILE A 339 -9.83 0.33 -24.83
CA ILE A 339 -9.39 -0.85 -24.12
C ILE A 339 -7.88 -0.81 -23.96
N VAL A 340 -7.38 -1.13 -22.78
CA VAL A 340 -5.94 -1.10 -22.50
C VAL A 340 -5.21 -2.09 -23.40
N SER A 341 -4.28 -1.58 -24.20
CA SER A 341 -3.58 -2.33 -25.25
C SER A 341 -2.10 -2.53 -24.95
N ALA A 342 -1.47 -1.62 -24.21
CA ALA A 342 -0.07 -1.73 -23.82
C ALA A 342 0.25 -1.14 -22.45
N MET A 343 1.35 -1.58 -21.86
CA MET A 343 1.94 -1.05 -20.64
C MET A 343 3.43 -0.77 -20.87
N HIS A 344 3.90 0.38 -20.40
CA HIS A 344 5.26 0.83 -20.63
C HIS A 344 6.05 0.91 -19.32
N PHE A 345 7.29 0.44 -19.36
CA PHE A 345 8.22 0.51 -18.25
C PHE A 345 9.55 1.07 -18.72
N ASP A 346 10.00 2.17 -18.14
CA ASP A 346 11.19 2.92 -18.57
C ASP A 346 12.19 3.18 -17.44
N GLY A 347 13.42 3.51 -17.81
CA GLY A 347 14.44 3.93 -16.85
C GLY A 347 14.93 2.80 -15.96
N GLY A 348 15.04 1.58 -16.53
CA GLY A 348 15.62 0.43 -15.87
C GLY A 348 17.13 0.57 -15.64
N VAL A 349 17.74 -0.47 -15.08
CA VAL A 349 19.19 -0.51 -14.86
C VAL A 349 19.89 -0.34 -16.22
N PRO A 350 20.87 0.58 -16.34
CA PRO A 350 21.59 0.78 -17.58
C PRO A 350 22.32 -0.48 -18.03
N CYS A 351 22.40 -0.64 -19.33
CA CYS A 351 23.22 -1.65 -19.95
C CYS A 351 24.65 -1.16 -20.17
N PRO A 352 25.60 -2.05 -20.49
CA PRO A 352 26.98 -1.66 -20.76
C PRO A 352 27.14 -0.62 -21.90
N ASN A 353 26.17 -0.52 -22.81
CA ASN A 353 26.11 0.53 -23.84
C ASN A 353 25.62 1.90 -23.34
N GLY A 354 25.22 2.02 -22.06
CA GLY A 354 24.69 3.24 -21.46
C GLY A 354 23.19 3.48 -21.69
N VAL A 355 22.49 2.63 -22.46
CA VAL A 355 21.04 2.74 -22.64
C VAL A 355 20.33 2.14 -21.44
N ALA A 356 19.35 2.86 -20.90
CA ALA A 356 18.49 2.34 -19.84
C ALA A 356 17.61 1.22 -20.39
N ARG A 357 17.48 0.12 -19.64
CA ARG A 357 16.51 -0.92 -20.00
C ARG A 357 15.10 -0.33 -20.02
N LYS A 358 14.27 -0.83 -20.94
CA LYS A 358 12.84 -0.57 -21.01
C LYS A 358 12.06 -1.79 -21.45
N VAL A 359 10.79 -1.88 -21.05
CA VAL A 359 9.87 -2.95 -21.43
C VAL A 359 8.59 -2.36 -21.98
N ASP A 360 8.26 -2.73 -23.20
CA ASP A 360 6.98 -2.46 -23.84
C ASP A 360 6.15 -3.75 -23.82
N ALA A 361 5.13 -3.79 -22.95
CA ALA A 361 4.28 -4.96 -22.76
C ALA A 361 2.97 -4.79 -23.55
N THR A 362 2.82 -5.55 -24.63
CA THR A 362 1.58 -5.63 -25.43
C THR A 362 0.60 -6.58 -24.76
N LEU A 363 -0.60 -6.08 -24.47
CA LEU A 363 -1.67 -6.84 -23.86
C LEU A 363 -2.51 -7.55 -24.92
N VAL A 364 -2.79 -8.82 -24.69
CA VAL A 364 -3.67 -9.63 -25.53
C VAL A 364 -4.80 -10.23 -24.71
N CYS A 365 -5.97 -10.39 -25.33
CA CYS A 365 -7.11 -10.99 -24.66
C CYS A 365 -6.77 -12.43 -24.20
N GLY A 366 -7.04 -12.72 -22.94
CA GLY A 366 -6.93 -14.06 -22.38
C GLY A 366 -7.69 -14.20 -21.08
N ALA A 367 -8.02 -15.44 -20.71
CA ALA A 367 -8.78 -15.73 -19.49
C ALA A 367 -7.97 -15.53 -18.20
N THR A 368 -6.63 -15.55 -18.31
CA THR A 368 -5.71 -15.44 -17.18
C THR A 368 -4.70 -14.33 -17.40
N GLN A 369 -4.15 -13.83 -16.29
CA GLN A 369 -3.10 -12.81 -16.27
C GLN A 369 -1.72 -13.47 -16.25
N ALA A 370 -0.98 -13.41 -17.35
CA ALA A 370 0.35 -14.02 -17.45
C ALA A 370 1.22 -13.39 -18.53
N VAL A 371 2.54 -13.35 -18.32
CA VAL A 371 3.51 -13.03 -19.37
C VAL A 371 3.67 -14.26 -20.26
N LEU A 372 3.33 -14.13 -21.54
CA LEU A 372 3.34 -15.23 -22.52
C LEU A 372 4.71 -15.38 -23.19
N SER A 373 5.28 -14.26 -23.64
CA SER A 373 6.58 -14.22 -24.30
C SER A 373 7.27 -12.89 -24.02
N VAL A 374 8.60 -12.90 -24.10
CA VAL A 374 9.44 -11.70 -24.04
C VAL A 374 10.50 -11.82 -25.11
N GLU A 375 10.57 -10.83 -25.99
CA GLU A 375 11.55 -10.73 -27.06
C GLU A 375 12.44 -9.52 -26.82
N GLU A 376 13.74 -9.64 -27.10
CA GLU A 376 14.70 -8.52 -27.00
C GLU A 376 15.17 -8.14 -28.42
N PRO A 377 14.36 -7.39 -29.20
CA PRO A 377 14.70 -7.05 -30.59
C PRO A 377 15.95 -6.17 -30.69
N ASN A 378 16.15 -5.27 -29.72
CA ASN A 378 17.34 -4.46 -29.57
C ASN A 378 17.90 -4.64 -28.16
N MET A 379 19.21 -4.47 -28.03
CA MET A 379 19.86 -4.59 -26.72
C MET A 379 19.22 -3.62 -25.71
N CYS A 380 18.64 -4.21 -24.66
CA CYS A 380 17.97 -3.51 -23.55
C CYS A 380 16.61 -2.89 -23.87
N GLU A 381 16.03 -3.26 -25.00
CA GLU A 381 14.63 -3.03 -25.33
C GLU A 381 13.90 -4.37 -25.33
N TYR A 382 12.96 -4.54 -24.40
CA TYR A 382 12.19 -5.77 -24.27
C TYR A 382 10.75 -5.54 -24.76
N VAL A 383 10.25 -6.42 -25.60
CA VAL A 383 8.86 -6.46 -26.03
C VAL A 383 8.21 -7.69 -25.42
N ALA A 384 7.30 -7.48 -24.48
CA ALA A 384 6.59 -8.56 -23.80
C ALA A 384 5.18 -8.72 -24.38
N ARG A 385 4.71 -9.96 -24.55
CA ARG A 385 3.31 -10.26 -24.86
C ARG A 385 2.65 -10.79 -23.61
N VAL A 386 1.56 -10.17 -23.17
CA VAL A 386 0.94 -10.44 -21.87
C VAL A 386 -0.53 -10.78 -22.06
N SER A 387 -0.93 -11.96 -21.62
CA SER A 387 -2.33 -12.35 -21.53
C SER A 387 -3.00 -11.61 -20.38
N THR A 388 -4.15 -10.99 -20.63
CA THR A 388 -4.98 -10.41 -19.57
C THR A 388 -6.44 -10.32 -19.98
N PRO A 389 -7.40 -10.59 -19.07
CA PRO A 389 -8.81 -10.39 -19.37
C PRO A 389 -9.17 -8.93 -19.65
N LEU A 390 -8.36 -7.97 -19.19
CA LEU A 390 -8.59 -6.55 -19.40
C LEU A 390 -8.50 -6.13 -20.87
N ALA A 391 -7.74 -6.87 -21.68
CA ALA A 391 -7.62 -6.67 -23.13
C ALA A 391 -8.78 -7.30 -23.93
N CYS A 392 -9.67 -8.06 -23.28
CA CYS A 392 -10.84 -8.63 -23.94
C CYS A 392 -11.95 -7.59 -24.09
N SER A 393 -12.52 -7.47 -25.30
CA SER A 393 -13.59 -6.54 -25.61
C SER A 393 -14.75 -7.25 -26.33
N GLU A 394 -15.97 -6.75 -26.15
CA GLU A 394 -17.13 -7.25 -26.90
C GLU A 394 -16.98 -6.95 -28.40
N GLY A 395 -16.29 -5.86 -28.76
CA GLY A 395 -15.98 -5.52 -30.15
C GLY A 395 -15.08 -6.56 -30.82
N GLY A 396 -13.96 -6.91 -30.18
CA GLY A 396 -13.06 -7.95 -30.69
C GLY A 396 -13.75 -9.31 -30.79
N ARG A 397 -14.59 -9.66 -29.80
CA ARG A 397 -15.43 -10.86 -29.88
C ARG A 397 -16.37 -10.82 -31.09
N ALA A 398 -17.08 -9.71 -31.31
CA ALA A 398 -18.03 -9.57 -32.40
C ALA A 398 -17.34 -9.60 -33.78
N GLU A 399 -16.14 -9.03 -33.90
CA GLU A 399 -15.32 -9.11 -35.11
C GLU A 399 -14.93 -10.57 -35.44
N LEU A 400 -14.52 -11.34 -34.42
CA LEU A 400 -14.25 -12.77 -34.59
C LEU A 400 -15.51 -13.58 -34.95
N GLU A 401 -16.64 -13.30 -34.29
CA GLU A 401 -17.93 -13.95 -34.60
C GLU A 401 -18.37 -13.63 -36.03
N ALA A 402 -18.19 -12.40 -36.50
CA ALA A 402 -18.49 -11.98 -37.87
C ALA A 402 -17.59 -12.70 -38.88
N PHE A 403 -16.28 -12.75 -38.63
CA PHE A 403 -15.33 -13.48 -39.48
C PHE A 403 -15.72 -14.96 -39.60
N LEU A 404 -16.03 -15.62 -38.48
CA LEU A 404 -16.44 -17.02 -38.48
C LEU A 404 -17.78 -17.24 -39.17
N ALA A 405 -18.74 -16.32 -39.01
CA ALA A 405 -20.04 -16.42 -39.67
C ALA A 405 -19.94 -16.26 -41.20
N GLU A 406 -19.07 -15.37 -41.67
CA GLU A 406 -18.79 -15.18 -43.10
C GLU A 406 -18.22 -16.45 -43.75
N HIS A 407 -17.30 -17.13 -43.06
CA HIS A 407 -16.58 -18.31 -43.57
C HIS A 407 -17.18 -19.65 -43.13
N ALA A 408 -18.31 -19.64 -42.42
CA ALA A 408 -19.03 -20.87 -42.03
C ALA A 408 -19.71 -21.55 -43.22
N ALA A 409 -20.00 -20.82 -44.30
CA ALA A 409 -20.67 -21.33 -45.49
C ALA A 409 -19.74 -22.16 -46.40
N ASP A 410 -18.43 -21.89 -46.37
CA ASP A 410 -17.42 -22.56 -47.21
C ASP A 410 -16.87 -23.86 -46.57
N ALA A 411 -17.27 -24.16 -45.33
CA ALA A 411 -16.88 -25.36 -44.59
C ALA A 411 -17.88 -26.54 -44.69
N SER A 412 -18.98 -26.39 -45.45
CA SER A 412 -20.00 -27.43 -45.69
C SER A 412 -19.99 -27.91 -47.13
#